data_AF-A0A9E3K2F0-F1
#
_entry.id   AF-A0A9E3K2F0-F1
#
_cell.length_a   1.000
_cell.length_b   1.000
_cell.length_c   1.000
_cell.angle_alpha   90.00
_cell.angle_beta   90.00
_cell.angle_gamma   90.00
#
_symmetry.space_group_name_H-M   'P 1'
#
loop_
_entity.id
_entity.type
_entity.pdbx_description
1 polymer ?
#
loop_
_entity_poly.entity_id
_entity_poly.type
_entity_poly.pdbx_seq_one_letter_code
_entity_poly.pdbx_strand_id
1 'polypeptide(L)' 'MNDDQIKGKAKDIGGKVQEEAGKVTGSSEQQAKGLSKQVEGKVQEKAGDLRDAINKGNR' A
#
# COMPACT_ATOMS: atom_id res chain seq x y z
N MET A 1 8.68 -10.71 -33.58
CA MET A 1 8.66 -10.97 -32.12
C MET A 1 7.27 -11.50 -31.80
N ASN A 2 7.15 -12.70 -31.21
CA ASN A 2 5.85 -13.24 -30.81
C ASN A 2 5.42 -12.66 -29.45
N ASP A 3 4.11 -12.63 -29.19
CA ASP A 3 3.50 -12.14 -27.94
C ASP A 3 4.13 -12.74 -26.68
N ASP A 4 4.55 -14.00 -26.73
CA ASP A 4 5.23 -14.67 -25.62
C ASP A 4 6.56 -14.01 -25.24
N GLN A 5 7.31 -13.47 -26.21
CA GLN A 5 8.56 -12.76 -25.94
C GLN A 5 8.31 -11.39 -25.30
N ILE A 6 7.21 -10.71 -25.68
CA ILE A 6 6.83 -9.43 -25.09
C ILE A 6 6.35 -9.66 -23.64
N LYS A 7 5.51 -10.68 -23.41
CA LYS A 7 5.08 -11.09 -22.05
C LYS A 7 6.26 -11.51 -21.18
N GLY A 8 7.22 -12.26 -21.75
CA GLY A 8 8.45 -12.65 -21.06
C GLY A 8 9.26 -11.44 -20.62
N LYS A 9 9.51 -10.49 -21.54
CA LYS A 9 10.22 -9.25 -21.22
C LYS A 9 9.48 -8.39 -20.19
N ALA A 10 8.16 -8.28 -20.29
CA ALA A 10 7.36 -7.52 -19.33
C ALA A 10 7.44 -8.13 -17.91
N LYS A 11 7.37 -9.46 -17.81
CA LYS A 11 7.56 -10.19 -16.55
C LYS A 11 8.97 -10.03 -15.99
N ASP A 12 10.00 -10.10 -16.84
CA ASP A 12 11.40 -9.89 -16.41
C ASP A 12 11.62 -8.48 -15.87
N ILE A 13 11.08 -7.46 -16.55
CA ILE A 13 11.19 -6.06 -16.10
C ILE A 13 10.44 -5.88 -14.77
N GLY A 14 9.21 -6.36 -14.67
CA GLY A 14 8.43 -6.29 -13.43
C GLY A 14 9.11 -7.03 -12.27
N GLY A 15 9.67 -8.21 -12.53
CA GLY A 15 10.42 -9.00 -11.56
C GLY A 15 11.68 -8.30 -11.06
N LYS A 16 12.46 -7.69 -11.96
CA LYS A 16 13.65 -6.91 -11.59
C LYS A 16 13.29 -5.68 -10.76
N VAL A 17 12.25 -4.94 -11.15
CA VAL A 17 11.76 -3.78 -10.38
C VAL A 17 11.30 -4.22 -8.99
N GLN A 18 10.60 -5.34 -8.89
CA GLN A 18 10.13 -5.88 -7.60
C GLN A 18 11.30 -6.40 -6.74
N GLU A 19 12.34 -6.97 -7.35
CA GLU A 19 13.55 -7.44 -6.69
C GLU A 19 14.42 -6.27 -6.20
N GLU A 20 14.65 -5.25 -7.04
CA GLU A 20 15.37 -4.03 -6.64
C GLU A 20 14.61 -3.27 -5.57
N ALA A 21 13.30 -3.10 -5.73
CA ALA A 21 12.46 -2.55 -4.68
C ALA A 21 12.64 -3.41 -3.42
N GLY A 22 12.41 -4.72 -3.47
CA GLY A 22 12.57 -5.63 -2.33
C GLY A 22 13.93 -5.56 -1.65
N LYS A 23 15.03 -5.39 -2.39
CA LYS A 23 16.40 -5.22 -1.86
C LYS A 23 16.62 -3.85 -1.21
N VAL A 24 16.10 -2.78 -1.82
CA VAL A 24 16.27 -1.40 -1.33
C VAL A 24 15.39 -1.11 -0.13
N THR A 25 14.14 -1.61 -0.09
CA THR A 25 13.23 -1.48 1.06
C THR A 25 13.41 -2.60 2.10
N GLY A 26 14.07 -3.71 1.75
CA GLY A 26 14.40 -4.81 2.68
C GLY A 26 13.19 -5.63 3.14
N SER A 27 11.96 -5.20 2.89
CA SER A 27 10.74 -5.97 3.09
C SER A 27 9.54 -5.29 2.43
N SER A 28 9.24 -5.66 1.19
CA SER A 28 7.97 -5.30 0.55
C SER A 28 6.77 -5.65 1.45
N GLU A 29 6.89 -6.70 2.25
CA GLU A 29 5.88 -7.10 3.23
C GLU A 29 5.76 -6.12 4.42
N GLN A 30 6.87 -5.54 4.88
CA GLN A 30 6.83 -4.50 5.92
C GLN A 30 6.29 -3.18 5.38
N GLN A 31 6.61 -2.81 4.13
CA GLN A 31 5.99 -1.67 3.46
C GLN A 31 4.48 -1.87 3.30
N ALA A 32 4.05 -3.05 2.85
CA ALA A 32 2.62 -3.37 2.74
C ALA A 32 1.93 -3.31 4.10
N LYS A 33 2.50 -3.92 5.15
CA LYS A 33 1.98 -3.84 6.52
C LYS A 33 1.95 -2.41 7.04
N GLY A 34 2.97 -1.60 6.75
CA GLY A 34 3.04 -0.19 7.13
C GLY A 34 1.98 0.66 6.44
N LEU A 35 1.76 0.44 5.14
CA LEU A 35 0.73 1.11 4.37
C LEU A 35 -0.67 0.74 4.90
N SER A 36 -0.93 -0.55 5.13
CA SER A 36 -2.20 -1.00 5.72
C SER A 36 -2.45 -0.36 7.08
N LYS A 37 -1.44 -0.32 7.97
CA LYS A 37 -1.56 0.34 9.29
C LYS A 37 -1.82 1.83 9.18
N GLN A 38 -1.20 2.54 8.22
CA GLN A 38 -1.49 3.96 8.00
C GLN A 38 -2.93 4.19 7.52
N VAL A 39 -3.43 3.35 6.62
CA VAL A 39 -4.81 3.43 6.15
C VAL A 39 -5.77 3.18 7.31
N GLU A 40 -5.52 2.13 8.09
CA GLU A 40 -6.35 1.77 9.24
C GLU A 40 -6.37 2.91 10.29
N GLY A 41 -5.21 3.50 10.58
CA GLY A 41 -5.10 4.65 11.48
C GLY A 41 -5.86 5.88 10.98
N LYS A 42 -5.78 6.21 9.68
CA LYS A 42 -6.55 7.32 9.09
C LYS A 42 -8.06 7.08 9.15
N VAL A 43 -8.49 5.85 8.95
CA VAL A 43 -9.92 5.49 9.05
C VAL A 43 -10.40 5.63 10.50
N GLN A 44 -9.62 5.13 11.46
CA GLN A 44 -9.93 5.26 12.89
C GLN A 44 -9.96 6.72 13.35
N GLU A 45 -9.00 7.54 12.91
CA GLU A 45 -8.96 8.99 13.20
C GLU A 45 -10.24 9.67 12.71
N LYS A 46 -10.59 9.51 11.44
CA LYS A 46 -11.81 10.11 10.88
C LYS A 46 -13.09 9.63 11.56
N ALA A 47 -13.16 8.36 11.93
CA ALA A 47 -14.29 7.83 12.68
C ALA A 47 -14.37 8.43 14.09
N GLY A 48 -13.22 8.65 14.74
CA GLY A 48 -13.09 9.36 16.02
C GLY A 48 -13.57 10.80 15.91
N ASP A 49 -13.06 11.55 14.93
CA ASP A 49 -13.45 12.94 14.68
C ASP A 49 -14.96 13.08 14.45
N LEU A 50 -15.56 12.17 13.69
CA LEU A 50 -17.00 12.18 13.44
C LEU A 50 -17.80 11.92 14.72
N ARG A 51 -17.36 10.95 15.54
CA ARG A 51 -17.98 10.68 16.84
C ARG A 51 -17.86 11.88 17.78
N ASP A 52 -16.70 12.51 17.83
CA ASP A 52 -16.47 13.70 18.66
C ASP A 52 -17.30 14.89 18.19
N ALA A 53 -17.46 15.09 16.89
CA ALA A 53 -18.32 16.13 16.33
C ALA A 53 -19.80 15.91 16.71
N ILE A 54 -20.30 14.67 16.63
CA ILE A 54 -21.66 14.32 17.04
C ILE A 54 -21.85 14.53 18.55
N ASN A 55 -20.88 14.10 19.37
CA ASN A 55 -20.95 14.26 20.83
C ASN A 55 -20.88 15.74 21.26
N LYS A 56 -20.07 16.56 20.58
CA LYS A 56 -20.01 18.01 20.84
C LYS A 56 -21.28 18.74 20.40
N GLY A 57 -21.94 18.29 19.33
CA GLY A 57 -23.22 18.84 18.90
C GLY A 57 -24.40 18.56 19.85
N ASN A 58 -24.24 17.59 20.76
CA ASN A 58 -25.27 17.16 21.72
C ASN A 58 -25.09 17.75 23.15
N ARG A 59 -24.09 18.60 23.37
CA ARG A 59 -23.92 19.40 24.61
C ARG A 59 -24.20 20.87 24.34
#